data_AF-A8XKV5-F1
#
_entry.id   AF-A8XKV5-F1
#
_cell.length_a   1.000
_cell.length_b   1.000
_cell.length_c   1.000
_cell.angle_alpha   90.00
_cell.angle_beta   90.00
_cell.angle_gamma   90.00
#
_symmetry.space_group_name_H-M   'P 1'
#
loop_
_entity.id
_entity.type
_entity.pdbx_description
1 polymer ?
#
loop_
_entity_poly.entity_id
_entity_poly.type
_entity_poly.pdbx_seq_one_letter_code
_entity_poly.pdbx_strand_id
1 'polypeptide(L)'
;MVQGFAPVENCHSTCVTIFEPQYFGGLQSLQRPFLYIRGCADHIFSEMKDRPIEVEFLHRSPICVKLQLSQIYPQVQANEIVQVCSCDKDGCNFDSINDSTTSKMNSAFIVSVFIIGFHLYLF
;
A
#
# COMPACT_ATOMS: atom_id res chain seq x y z
N MET A 1 2.75 13.36 23.97
CA MET A 1 2.37 12.68 22.71
C MET A 1 1.19 11.78 23.03
N VAL A 2 0.03 12.00 22.42
CA VAL A 2 -1.06 11.02 22.50
C VAL A 2 -0.66 9.91 21.53
N GLN A 3 -0.09 8.81 22.04
CA GLN A 3 -0.06 7.56 21.30
C GLN A 3 -1.51 7.10 21.23
N GLY A 4 -2.20 7.52 20.17
CA GLY A 4 -3.51 6.99 19.83
C GLY A 4 -3.31 5.54 19.42
N PHE A 5 -3.37 4.63 20.38
CA PHE A 5 -3.49 3.20 20.09
C PHE A 5 -4.86 3.03 19.44
N ALA A 6 -4.88 2.99 18.10
CA ALA A 6 -6.06 2.53 17.39
C ALA A 6 -6.37 1.11 17.90
N PRO A 7 -7.65 0.79 18.13
CA PRO A 7 -8.02 -0.54 18.60
C PRO A 7 -7.57 -1.59 17.59
N VAL A 8 -6.96 -2.66 18.09
CA VAL A 8 -6.61 -3.83 17.29
C VAL A 8 -7.83 -4.74 17.23
N GLU A 9 -8.23 -5.13 16.02
CA GLU A 9 -9.34 -6.03 15.76
C GLU A 9 -8.83 -7.37 15.21
N ASN A 10 -9.54 -8.46 15.51
CA ASN A 10 -9.26 -9.75 14.92
C ASN A 10 -9.91 -9.82 13.53
N CYS A 11 -9.09 -10.01 12.50
CA CYS A 11 -9.55 -10.08 11.12
C CYS A 11 -9.81 -11.53 10.68
N HIS A 12 -10.84 -11.72 9.83
CA HIS A 12 -11.01 -12.93 9.03
C HIS A 12 -10.34 -12.83 7.66
N SER A 13 -9.94 -11.62 7.26
CA SER A 13 -9.25 -11.29 6.01
C SER A 13 -7.88 -10.68 6.25
N THR A 14 -7.16 -10.38 5.18
CA THR A 14 -5.87 -9.66 5.20
C THR A 14 -6.00 -8.25 5.78
N CYS A 15 -4.89 -7.75 6.32
CA CYS A 15 -4.77 -6.37 6.79
C CYS A 15 -4.58 -5.42 5.60
N VAL A 16 -5.32 -4.32 5.58
CA VAL A 16 -5.28 -3.33 4.50
C VAL A 16 -5.00 -1.93 5.07
N THR A 17 -4.28 -1.12 4.29
CA THR A 17 -4.12 0.31 4.48
C THR A 17 -4.54 1.06 3.22
N ILE A 18 -5.45 2.02 3.35
CA ILE A 18 -5.75 3.03 2.34
C ILE A 18 -4.88 4.25 2.63
N PHE A 19 -4.21 4.77 1.62
CA PHE A 19 -3.44 6.01 1.64
C PHE A 19 -4.14 7.05 0.78
N GLU A 20 -4.66 8.08 1.42
CA GLU A 20 -5.34 9.21 0.80
C GLU A 20 -4.38 10.40 0.72
N PRO A 21 -3.98 10.84 -0.48
CA PRO A 21 -3.03 11.94 -0.63
C PRO A 21 -3.63 13.26 -0.11
N GLN A 22 -2.82 14.07 0.57
CA GLN A 22 -3.25 15.36 1.11
C GLN A 22 -2.57 16.53 0.40
N TYR A 23 -3.39 17.42 -0.14
CA TYR A 23 -2.96 18.61 -0.86
C TYR A 23 -3.37 19.89 -0.12
N PHE A 24 -2.44 20.83 0.02
CA PHE A 24 -2.69 22.17 0.54
C PHE A 24 -2.29 23.18 -0.52
N GLY A 25 -3.24 23.98 -1.01
CA GLY A 25 -3.00 24.93 -2.10
C GLY A 25 -2.56 24.26 -3.42
N GLY A 26 -2.97 23.00 -3.66
CA GLY A 26 -2.60 22.23 -4.84
C GLY A 26 -1.22 21.55 -4.77
N LEU A 27 -0.46 21.75 -3.69
CA LEU A 27 0.82 21.09 -3.45
C LEU A 27 0.64 19.98 -2.41
N GLN A 28 1.28 18.84 -2.63
CA GLN A 28 1.25 17.75 -1.66
C GLN A 28 1.97 18.19 -0.37
N SER A 29 1.35 17.93 0.78
CA SER A 29 1.95 18.27 2.07
C SER A 29 3.25 17.50 2.28
N LEU A 30 4.35 18.22 2.58
CA LEU A 30 5.61 17.58 2.93
C LEU A 30 5.59 16.97 4.34
N GLN A 31 4.84 17.58 5.26
CA GLN A 31 4.78 17.13 6.66
C GLN A 31 3.81 15.96 6.87
N ARG A 32 2.69 15.94 6.13
CA ARG A 32 1.69 14.86 6.19
C ARG A 32 1.16 14.58 4.79
N PRO A 33 1.94 13.88 3.95
CA PRO A 33 1.60 13.67 2.55
C PRO A 33 0.36 12.80 2.34
N PHE A 34 -0.03 12.02 3.36
CA PHE A 34 -1.18 11.11 3.31
C PHE A 34 -1.97 11.13 4.62
N LEU A 35 -3.29 11.02 4.52
CA LEU A 35 -4.13 10.40 5.54
C LEU A 35 -4.18 8.90 5.28
N TYR A 36 -4.41 8.11 6.33
CA TYR A 36 -4.52 6.68 6.18
C TYR A 36 -5.68 6.10 6.97
N ILE A 37 -6.31 5.10 6.38
CA ILE A 37 -7.34 4.26 7.00
C ILE A 37 -6.78 2.84 7.03
N ARG A 38 -6.89 2.18 8.18
CA ARG A 38 -6.39 0.83 8.41
C ARG A 38 -7.53 -0.04 8.92
N GLY A 39 -7.53 -1.30 8.50
CA GLY A 39 -8.49 -2.29 8.99
C GLY A 39 -8.36 -3.60 8.25
N CYS A 40 -9.29 -4.51 8.50
CA CYS A 40 -9.43 -5.74 7.72
C CYS A 40 -10.02 -5.44 6.34
N ALA A 41 -9.54 -6.12 5.30
CA ALA A 41 -10.09 -6.01 3.93
C ALA A 41 -11.62 -6.16 3.87
N ASP A 42 -12.18 -7.14 4.58
CA ASP A 42 -13.63 -7.40 4.59
C ASP A 42 -14.44 -6.21 5.12
N HIS A 43 -13.91 -5.51 6.12
CA HIS A 43 -14.57 -4.38 6.74
C HIS A 43 -14.41 -3.12 5.90
N ILE A 44 -13.19 -2.86 5.40
CA ILE A 44 -12.88 -1.71 4.56
C ILE A 44 -13.66 -1.73 3.23
N PHE A 45 -13.85 -2.90 2.62
CA PHE A 45 -14.56 -3.06 1.34
C PHE A 45 -16.01 -3.52 1.50
N SER A 46 -16.57 -3.41 2.70
CA SER A 46 -17.94 -3.85 3.00
C SER A 46 -19.00 -3.09 2.21
N GLU A 47 -18.77 -1.80 1.94
CA GLU A 47 -19.72 -0.91 1.27
C GLU A 47 -19.56 -0.83 -0.25
N MET A 48 -18.54 -1.49 -0.81
CA MET A 48 -18.34 -1.56 -2.26
C MET A 48 -19.53 -2.28 -2.92
N LYS A 49 -20.19 -1.60 -3.86
CA LYS A 49 -21.29 -2.17 -4.65
C LYS A 49 -20.77 -3.16 -5.69
N ASP A 50 -19.81 -2.74 -6.50
CA ASP A 50 -19.18 -3.54 -7.55
C ASP A 50 -17.70 -3.71 -7.23
N ARG A 51 -17.34 -4.89 -6.68
CA ARG A 51 -15.95 -5.19 -6.30
C ARG A 51 -15.13 -5.51 -7.56
N PRO A 52 -14.16 -4.67 -7.94
CA PRO A 52 -13.30 -4.96 -9.07
C PRO A 52 -12.33 -6.09 -8.72
N ILE A 53 -11.77 -6.76 -9.73
CA ILE A 53 -10.91 -7.93 -9.52
C ILE A 53 -9.63 -7.57 -8.74
N GLU A 54 -9.18 -6.32 -8.86
CA GLU A 54 -8.08 -5.71 -8.11
C GLU A 54 -8.27 -5.86 -6.59
N VAL A 55 -9.52 -5.76 -6.11
CA VAL A 55 -9.85 -5.89 -4.69
C VAL A 55 -9.75 -7.36 -4.25
N GLU A 56 -10.13 -8.31 -5.10
CA GLU A 56 -9.98 -9.74 -4.79
C GLU A 56 -8.51 -10.12 -4.55
N PHE A 57 -7.58 -9.49 -5.26
CA PHE A 57 -6.15 -9.70 -5.01
C PHE A 57 -5.68 -9.14 -3.66
N LEU A 58 -6.29 -8.05 -3.16
CA LEU A 58 -5.98 -7.52 -1.83
C LEU A 58 -6.38 -8.49 -0.71
N HIS A 59 -7.41 -9.32 -0.92
CA HIS A 59 -7.79 -10.35 0.05
C HIS A 59 -6.81 -11.53 0.11
N ARG A 60 -5.93 -11.69 -0.90
CA ARG A 60 -5.14 -12.91 -1.10
C ARG A 60 -3.64 -12.70 -1.11
N SER A 61 -3.16 -11.48 -1.37
CA SER A 61 -1.75 -11.23 -1.61
C SER A 61 -1.30 -9.86 -1.11
N PRO A 62 -0.05 -9.74 -0.64
CA PRO A 62 0.52 -8.46 -0.22
C PRO A 62 0.86 -7.61 -1.45
N ILE A 63 -0.10 -6.84 -1.92
CA ILE A 63 0.02 -5.97 -3.09
C ILE A 63 -0.53 -4.57 -2.80
N CYS A 64 -0.14 -3.61 -3.63
CA CYS A 64 -0.76 -2.28 -3.66
C CYS A 64 -1.46 -2.05 -4.99
N VAL A 65 -2.67 -1.51 -4.93
CA VAL A 65 -3.47 -1.11 -6.10
C VAL A 65 -3.91 0.34 -5.96
N LYS A 66 -4.29 0.96 -7.08
CA LYS A 66 -4.87 2.31 -7.09
C LYS A 66 -6.36 2.19 -7.35
N LEU A 67 -7.17 2.77 -6.47
CA LEU A 67 -8.63 2.75 -6.57
C LEU A 67 -9.16 4.17 -6.42
N GLN A 68 -10.35 4.43 -6.96
CA GLN A 68 -11.04 5.70 -6.70
C GLN A 68 -11.71 5.62 -5.33
N LEU A 69 -11.67 6.71 -4.56
CA LEU A 69 -12.29 6.74 -3.24
C LEU A 69 -13.81 6.49 -3.33
N SER A 70 -14.47 7.01 -4.36
CA SER A 70 -15.88 6.75 -4.67
C SER A 70 -16.20 5.29 -5.01
N GLN A 71 -15.22 4.50 -5.46
CA GLN A 71 -15.40 3.06 -5.66
C GLN A 71 -15.43 2.32 -4.32
N ILE A 72 -14.61 2.75 -3.35
CA ILE A 72 -14.53 2.15 -2.01
C ILE A 72 -15.75 2.56 -1.17
N TYR A 73 -16.07 3.85 -1.17
CA TYR A 73 -17.13 4.47 -0.38
C TYR A 73 -18.12 5.20 -1.31
N PRO A 74 -19.19 4.54 -1.78
CA PRO A 74 -20.10 5.10 -2.78
C PRO A 74 -20.81 6.40 -2.37
N GLN A 75 -20.90 6.68 -1.07
CA GLN A 75 -21.45 7.93 -0.52
C GLN A 75 -20.50 9.13 -0.68
N VAL A 76 -19.21 8.89 -0.93
CA VAL A 76 -18.21 9.94 -1.10
C VAL A 76 -18.21 10.40 -2.56
N GLN A 77 -18.52 11.68 -2.78
CA GLN A 77 -18.56 12.28 -4.13
C GLN A 77 -17.18 12.67 -4.67
N ALA A 78 -16.10 12.27 -4.00
CA ALA A 78 -14.73 12.54 -4.41
C ALA A 78 -14.20 11.46 -5.36
N ASN A 79 -13.61 11.89 -6.49
CA ASN A 79 -12.98 11.00 -7.48
C ASN A 79 -11.44 10.96 -7.30
N GLU A 80 -10.98 11.13 -6.07
CA GLU A 80 -9.57 11.08 -5.74
C GLU A 80 -9.06 9.64 -5.85
N ILE A 81 -7.86 9.49 -6.40
CA ILE A 81 -7.19 8.20 -6.52
C ILE A 81 -6.43 7.97 -5.21
N VAL A 82 -6.79 6.90 -4.53
CA VAL A 82 -6.12 6.43 -3.31
C VAL A 82 -5.29 5.20 -3.60
N GLN A 83 -4.20 5.02 -2.87
CA GLN A 83 -3.41 3.81 -2.92
C GLN A 83 -3.86 2.87 -1.82
N VAL A 84 -4.16 1.63 -2.16
CA VAL A 84 -4.64 0.62 -1.21
C VAL A 84 -3.67 -0.53 -1.20
N CYS A 85 -3.07 -0.82 -0.05
CA CYS A 85 -2.07 -1.87 0.12
C CYS A 85 -2.55 -2.92 1.11
N SER A 86 -2.35 -4.18 0.76
CA SER A 86 -2.58 -5.33 1.63
C SER A 86 -1.27 -5.90 2.16
N CYS A 87 -1.32 -6.52 3.33
CA CYS A 87 -0.22 -7.28 3.89
C CYS A 87 -0.76 -8.51 4.66
N ASP A 88 0.10 -9.52 4.83
CA ASP A 88 -0.28 -10.90 5.14
C ASP A 88 -0.03 -11.32 6.60
N LYS A 89 0.68 -10.51 7.39
CA LYS A 89 0.99 -10.80 8.79
C LYS A 89 0.06 -10.05 9.74
N ASP A 90 -0.21 -10.64 10.90
CA ASP A 90 -1.00 -9.97 11.93
C ASP A 90 -0.37 -8.61 12.32
N GLY A 91 -1.16 -7.54 12.20
CA GLY A 91 -0.74 -6.19 12.55
C GLY A 91 0.30 -5.55 11.62
N CYS A 92 0.61 -6.13 10.46
CA CYS A 92 1.60 -5.60 9.52
C CYS A 92 1.30 -4.18 9.01
N ASN A 93 0.03 -3.80 8.97
CA ASN A 93 -0.39 -2.47 8.56
C ASN A 93 -0.10 -1.40 9.62
N PHE A 94 0.42 -1.76 10.79
CA PHE A 94 0.89 -0.82 11.81
C PHE A 94 2.24 -0.18 11.41
N ASP A 95 3.17 -1.01 10.91
CA ASP A 95 4.55 -0.63 10.57
C ASP A 95 4.69 0.03 9.19
N SER A 96 3.64 -0.01 8.36
CA SER A 96 3.66 0.47 6.97
C SER A 96 3.95 1.97 6.80
N ILE A 97 3.98 2.75 7.90
CA ILE A 97 4.42 4.15 7.88
C ILE A 97 5.93 4.27 7.64
N ASN A 98 6.71 3.22 7.94
CA ASN A 98 8.17 3.25 7.81
C ASN A 98 8.68 2.60 6.50
N ASP A 99 7.87 1.76 5.84
CA ASP A 99 8.33 0.95 4.70
C ASP A 99 8.03 1.57 3.32
N SER A 100 7.14 2.57 3.22
CA SER A 100 6.87 3.24 1.95
C SER A 100 8.03 4.11 1.43
N THR A 101 9.08 4.32 2.23
CA THR A 101 10.36 4.93 1.80
C THR A 101 11.42 3.91 1.39
N THR A 102 11.14 2.61 1.51
CA THR A 102 12.12 1.56 1.20
C THR A 102 11.59 0.64 0.10
N SER A 103 11.37 1.19 -1.10
CA SER A 103 11.54 0.37 -2.29
C SER A 103 13.02 0.01 -2.39
N LYS A 104 13.46 -1.04 -1.70
CA LYS A 104 14.75 -1.70 -1.97
C LYS A 104 14.63 -2.33 -3.36
N MET A 105 14.82 -1.52 -4.40
CA MET A 105 15.32 -2.01 -5.68
C MET A 105 16.66 -2.67 -5.37
N ASN A 106 16.67 -4.00 -5.23
CA ASN A 106 17.88 -4.79 -5.17
C ASN A 106 18.56 -4.75 -6.55
N SER A 107 19.17 -3.61 -6.88
CA SER A 107 20.07 -3.43 -8.03
C SER A 107 21.45 -4.02 -7.72
N ALA A 108 21.49 -5.29 -7.35
CA ALA A 108 22.74 -6.02 -7.11
C ALA A 108 23.05 -7.07 -8.19
N PHE A 109 22.11 -7.34 -9.12
CA PHE A 109 22.23 -8.49 -10.03
C PHE A 109 22.82 -8.19 -11.42
N ILE A 110 22.99 -6.92 -11.82
CA ILE A 110 23.43 -6.59 -13.20
C ILE A 110 24.96 -6.44 -13.33
N VAL A 111 25.71 -6.26 -12.25
CA VAL A 111 27.16 -6.01 -12.33
C VAL A 111 27.98 -7.32 -12.42
N SER A 112 27.44 -8.45 -11.99
CA SER A 112 28.21 -9.70 -11.90
C SER A 112 28.38 -10.46 -13.22
N VAL A 113 27.57 -10.18 -14.26
CA VAL A 113 27.66 -10.92 -15.54
C VAL A 113 28.75 -10.34 -16.45
N PHE A 114 29.06 -9.04 -16.35
CA PHE A 114 30.07 -8.40 -17.20
C PHE A 114 31.52 -8.71 -16.77
N ILE A 115 31.77 -8.91 -15.48
CA ILE A 115 33.13 -9.19 -14.97
C ILE A 115 33.58 -10.62 -15.33
N ILE A 116 32.66 -11.60 -15.30
CA ILE A 116 33.00 -13.00 -15.59
C ILE A 116 33.20 -13.21 -17.10
N GLY A 117 32.46 -12.50 -17.95
CA GLY A 117 32.63 -12.55 -19.41
C GLY A 117 33.97 -11.99 -19.90
N PHE A 118 34.53 -11.00 -19.20
CA PHE A 118 35.82 -10.40 -19.60
C PHE A 118 37.02 -11.27 -19.20
N HIS A 119 36.91 -12.03 -18.11
CA HIS A 119 37.99 -12.93 -17.67
C HIS A 119 38.10 -14.22 -18.50
N LEU A 120 37.02 -14.67 -19.15
CA LEU A 120 37.02 -15.85 -20.00
C LEU A 120 37.45 -15.59 -21.45
N TYR A 121 37.62 -14.32 -21.86
CA TYR A 121 38.06 -13.95 -23.21
C TYR A 121 39.57 -13.64 -23.31
N LEU A 122 40.30 -13.68 -22.19
CA LEU A 122 41.71 -13.26 -22.11
C LEU A 122 42.66 -14.31 -21.50
N PHE A 123 42.25 -15.58 -21.48
CA PHE A 123 43.13 -16.73 -21.27
C PHE A 123 42.81 -17.85 -22.27
#